data_AF-A0AAW8HU36-F1
#
_entry.id   AF-A0AAW8HU36-F1
#
_cell.length_a   1.000
_cell.length_b   1.000
_cell.length_c   1.000
_cell.angle_alpha   90.00
_cell.angle_beta   90.00
_cell.angle_gamma   90.00
#
_symmetry.space_group_name_H-M   'P 1'
#
loop_
_entity.id
_entity.type
_entity.pdbx_description
1 polymer ?
#
loop_
_entity_poly.entity_id
_entity_poly.type
_entity_poly.pdbx_seq_one_letter_code
_entity_poly.pdbx_strand_id
1 'polypeptide(L)'
;MRIYWTRRSIPEFAGLSPAVRNKNFRDAVRAVNTRAVYWMGTGLSFAVMIAVLMLSPRFINHPDMGRYAGLIIIPGILIGAFIWHQFAIFAMRKYYPHILRRGQDLSGETEAGRLIREANDAEYKRWRVARYALQVGLAALALALMVHL
;
A
#
# COMPACT_ATOMS: atom_id res chain seq x y z
N MET A 1 5.53 -11.76 9.06
CA MET A 1 5.80 -10.69 8.08
C MET A 1 6.83 -9.76 8.68
N ARG A 2 7.94 -9.44 8.00
CA ARG A 2 8.96 -8.52 8.54
C ARG A 2 8.45 -7.08 8.38
N ILE A 3 8.65 -6.23 9.38
CA ILE A 3 8.23 -4.82 9.33
C ILE A 3 9.32 -4.00 8.63
N TYR A 4 8.91 -3.19 7.66
CA TYR A 4 9.80 -2.30 6.92
C TYR A 4 9.51 -0.85 7.28
N TRP A 5 10.42 -0.25 8.06
CA TRP A 5 10.29 1.14 8.52
C TRP A 5 10.72 2.15 7.48
N THR A 6 11.73 1.81 6.68
CA THR A 6 12.28 2.71 5.65
C THR A 6 12.54 1.94 4.37
N ARG A 7 12.60 2.65 3.24
CA ARG A 7 13.00 2.04 1.97
C ARG A 7 14.37 1.34 2.07
N ARG A 8 15.30 1.85 2.89
CA ARG A 8 16.64 1.23 3.09
C ARG A 8 16.57 -0.14 3.78
N SER A 9 15.51 -0.41 4.55
CA SER A 9 15.33 -1.71 5.22
C SER A 9 14.90 -2.84 4.28
N ILE A 10 14.58 -2.52 3.02
CA ILE A 10 14.22 -3.50 1.99
C ILE A 10 15.52 -4.15 1.48
N PRO A 11 15.72 -5.46 1.71
CA PRO A 11 16.98 -6.14 1.40
C PRO A 11 17.30 -6.13 -0.11
N GLU A 12 16.28 -6.10 -0.97
CA GLU A 12 16.43 -6.03 -2.42
C GLU A 12 17.06 -4.71 -2.92
N PHE A 13 17.19 -3.70 -2.05
CA PHE A 13 17.87 -2.45 -2.36
C PHE A 13 19.30 -2.37 -1.80
N ALA A 14 19.79 -3.44 -1.15
CA ALA A 14 21.16 -3.47 -0.65
C ALA A 14 22.16 -3.23 -1.81
N GLY A 15 23.18 -2.38 -1.57
CA GLY A 15 24.19 -2.06 -2.58
C GLY A 15 23.76 -1.10 -3.70
N LEU A 16 22.49 -0.69 -3.77
CA LEU A 16 22.04 0.28 -4.78
C LEU A 16 22.26 1.73 -4.33
N SER A 17 22.66 2.58 -5.28
CA SER A 17 22.74 4.03 -5.04
C SER A 17 21.35 4.62 -4.72
N PRO A 18 21.27 5.72 -3.96
CA PRO A 18 19.99 6.33 -3.58
C PRO A 18 19.08 6.68 -4.76
N ALA A 19 19.66 7.14 -5.88
CA ALA A 19 18.92 7.50 -7.09
C ALA A 19 18.27 6.28 -7.75
N VAL A 20 19.04 5.20 -7.93
CA VAL A 20 18.55 3.93 -8.52
C VAL A 20 17.48 3.31 -7.62
N ARG A 21 17.73 3.25 -6.30
CA ARG A 21 16.75 2.76 -5.32
C ARG A 21 15.42 3.50 -5.42
N ASN A 22 15.45 4.84 -5.51
CA ASN A 22 14.23 5.64 -5.54
C ASN A 22 13.46 5.49 -6.86
N LYS A 23 14.18 5.33 -7.97
CA LYS A 23 13.59 5.00 -9.27
C LYS A 23 12.93 3.61 -9.25
N ASN A 24 13.67 2.59 -8.83
CA ASN A 24 13.19 1.21 -8.73
C ASN A 24 11.98 1.09 -7.80
N PHE A 25 12.00 1.76 -6.65
CA PHE A 25 10.87 1.77 -5.73
C PHE A 25 9.61 2.36 -6.39
N ARG A 26 9.74 3.50 -7.08
CA ARG A 26 8.61 4.15 -7.75
C ARG A 26 8.04 3.28 -8.87
N ASP A 27 8.90 2.66 -9.66
CA ASP A 27 8.50 1.75 -10.73
C ASP A 27 7.80 0.51 -10.16
N ALA A 28 8.32 -0.06 -9.06
CA ALA A 28 7.71 -1.19 -8.38
C ALA A 28 6.35 -0.83 -7.75
N VAL A 29 6.20 0.36 -7.14
CA VAL A 29 4.91 0.85 -6.63
C VAL A 29 3.91 1.02 -7.78
N ARG A 30 4.32 1.61 -8.89
CA ARG A 30 3.46 1.79 -10.06
C ARG A 30 2.99 0.44 -10.62
N ALA A 31 3.88 -0.55 -10.66
CA ALA A 31 3.56 -1.90 -11.08
C ALA A 31 2.63 -2.62 -10.09
N VAL A 32 2.90 -2.50 -8.78
CA VAL A 32 2.14 -3.22 -7.74
C VAL A 32 0.71 -2.73 -7.59
N ASN A 33 0.40 -1.51 -8.02
CA ASN A 33 -0.96 -0.96 -8.11
C ASN A 33 -1.91 -1.81 -9.00
N THR A 34 -1.37 -2.71 -9.80
CA THR A 34 -2.15 -3.68 -10.57
C THR A 34 -2.56 -4.93 -9.78
N ARG A 35 -2.03 -5.11 -8.57
CA ARG A 35 -2.15 -6.37 -7.81
C ARG A 35 -3.23 -6.29 -6.73
N ALA A 36 -3.96 -7.39 -6.53
CA ALA A 36 -5.01 -7.49 -5.53
C ALA A 36 -4.50 -7.19 -4.11
N VAL A 37 -3.33 -7.73 -3.77
CA VAL A 37 -2.70 -7.55 -2.45
C VAL A 37 -2.45 -6.07 -2.11
N TYR A 38 -2.08 -5.25 -3.09
CA TYR A 38 -1.92 -3.80 -2.87
C TYR A 38 -3.27 -3.16 -2.48
N TRP A 39 -4.34 -3.54 -3.18
CA TRP A 39 -5.69 -3.06 -2.93
C TRP A 39 -6.32 -3.59 -1.65
N MET A 40 -5.96 -4.79 -1.21
CA MET A 40 -6.31 -5.30 0.11
C MET A 40 -5.68 -4.43 1.21
N GLY A 41 -4.40 -4.06 1.05
CA GLY A 41 -3.73 -3.12 1.95
C GLY A 41 -4.40 -1.75 1.98
N THR A 42 -4.79 -1.23 0.82
CA THR A 42 -5.57 0.01 0.70
C THR A 42 -6.89 -0.11 1.44
N GLY A 43 -7.68 -1.15 1.17
CA GLY A 43 -8.97 -1.38 1.81
C GLY A 43 -8.86 -1.50 3.33
N LEU A 44 -7.85 -2.20 3.84
CA LEU A 44 -7.61 -2.33 5.28
C LEU A 44 -7.20 -0.99 5.92
N SER A 45 -6.36 -0.20 5.24
CA SER A 45 -6.03 1.17 5.67
C SER A 45 -7.28 2.04 5.78
N PHE A 46 -8.17 1.98 4.78
CA PHE A 46 -9.44 2.71 4.81
C PHE A 46 -10.36 2.22 5.93
N ALA A 47 -10.45 0.90 6.15
CA ALA A 47 -11.25 0.34 7.25
C ALA A 47 -10.77 0.88 8.62
N VAL A 48 -9.46 0.98 8.83
CA VAL A 48 -8.89 1.58 10.05
C VAL A 48 -9.24 3.07 10.13
N MET A 49 -9.10 3.83 9.04
CA MET A 49 -9.48 5.25 9.03
C MET A 49 -10.98 5.45 9.33
N ILE A 50 -11.86 4.63 8.74
CA ILE A 50 -13.30 4.67 9.00
C ILE A 50 -13.59 4.35 10.47
N ALA A 51 -12.96 3.31 11.02
CA ALA A 51 -13.13 2.97 12.43
C ALA A 51 -12.73 4.13 13.34
N VAL A 52 -11.61 4.81 13.04
CA VAL A 52 -11.16 5.99 13.79
C VAL A 52 -12.18 7.12 13.69
N LEU A 53 -12.72 7.40 12.50
CA LEU A 53 -13.74 8.44 12.30
C LEU A 53 -15.10 8.08 12.93
N MET A 54 -15.50 6.82 12.96
CA MET A 54 -16.74 6.40 13.62
C MET A 54 -16.64 6.42 15.15
N LEU A 55 -15.44 6.18 15.68
CA LEU A 55 -15.17 6.23 17.10
C LEU A 55 -14.90 7.65 17.59
N SER A 56 -14.42 8.54 16.71
CA SER A 56 -14.01 9.90 17.10
C SER A 56 -15.12 10.74 17.72
N PRO A 57 -16.42 10.70 17.31
CA PRO A 57 -17.47 11.49 17.96
C PRO A 57 -17.68 11.10 19.44
N ARG A 58 -17.41 9.84 19.81
CA ARG A 58 -17.48 9.41 21.23
C ARG A 58 -16.45 10.11 22.10
N PHE A 59 -15.34 10.55 21.51
CA PHE A 59 -14.29 11.26 22.21
C PHE A 59 -14.42 12.78 21.99
N ILE A 60 -14.66 13.23 20.76
CA ILE A 60 -14.70 14.64 20.36
C ILE A 60 -15.90 15.39 20.94
N ASN A 61 -17.06 14.73 21.08
CA ASN A 61 -18.27 15.37 21.64
C ASN A 61 -18.22 15.56 23.16
N HIS A 62 -17.12 15.14 23.82
CA HIS A 62 -16.89 15.49 25.21
C HIS A 62 -16.47 16.97 25.29
N PRO A 63 -17.04 17.79 26.20
CA PRO A 63 -16.90 19.25 26.22
C PRO A 63 -15.44 19.78 26.19
N ASP A 64 -14.46 18.99 26.63
CA ASP A 64 -13.03 19.36 26.65
C ASP A 64 -12.16 18.70 25.59
N MET A 65 -12.72 17.78 24.78
CA MET A 65 -11.95 16.90 23.89
C MET A 65 -11.95 17.32 22.42
N GLY A 66 -12.79 18.27 22.01
CA GLY A 66 -12.77 18.81 20.65
C GLY A 66 -11.39 19.34 20.23
N ARG A 67 -10.65 19.98 21.14
CA ARG A 67 -9.26 20.46 20.93
C ARG A 67 -8.23 19.34 20.78
N TYR A 68 -8.54 18.12 21.22
CA TYR A 68 -7.67 16.95 21.14
C TYR A 68 -8.06 16.00 19.99
N ALA A 69 -9.05 16.36 19.16
CA ALA A 69 -9.46 15.58 18.00
C ALA A 69 -8.27 15.19 17.10
N GLY A 70 -7.33 16.12 16.89
CA GLY A 70 -6.09 15.86 16.14
C GLY A 70 -5.22 14.75 16.75
N LEU A 71 -5.14 14.65 18.08
CA LEU A 71 -4.37 13.60 18.77
C LEU A 71 -4.98 12.20 18.61
N ILE A 72 -6.24 12.09 18.20
CA ILE A 72 -6.92 10.82 17.96
C ILE A 72 -6.91 10.49 16.47
N ILE A 73 -7.22 11.48 15.63
CA ILE A 73 -7.35 11.29 14.18
C ILE A 73 -5.97 11.08 13.52
N ILE A 74 -4.95 11.87 13.89
CA ILE A 74 -3.62 11.80 13.26
C ILE A 74 -2.97 10.42 13.46
N PRO A 75 -2.90 9.85 14.68
CA PRO A 75 -2.37 8.50 14.85
C PRO A 75 -3.14 7.44 14.05
N GLY A 76 -4.47 7.55 13.97
CA GLY A 76 -5.30 6.66 13.16
C GLY A 76 -4.92 6.67 11.67
N ILE A 77 -4.72 7.87 11.11
CA ILE A 77 -4.25 8.04 9.73
C ILE A 77 -2.85 7.44 9.56
N LEU A 78 -1.95 7.68 10.51
CA LEU A 78 -0.58 7.14 10.47
C LEU A 78 -0.57 5.61 10.50
N ILE A 79 -1.43 4.98 11.31
CA ILE A 79 -1.57 3.53 11.38
C ILE A 79 -2.13 2.98 10.05
N GLY A 80 -3.16 3.61 9.48
CA GLY A 80 -3.69 3.23 8.17
C GLY A 80 -2.61 3.30 7.07
N ALA A 81 -1.93 4.45 6.97
CA ALA A 81 -0.85 4.65 6.01
C ALA A 81 0.28 3.63 6.20
N PHE A 82 0.62 3.29 7.44
CA PHE A 82 1.61 2.27 7.75
C PHE A 82 1.17 0.87 7.29
N ILE A 83 -0.08 0.47 7.53
CA ILE A 83 -0.64 -0.81 7.06
C ILE A 83 -0.55 -0.89 5.54
N TRP A 84 -1.06 0.14 4.83
CA TRP A 84 -0.99 0.19 3.38
C TRP A 84 0.47 0.07 2.89
N HIS A 85 1.40 0.77 3.55
CA HIS A 85 2.81 0.71 3.21
C HIS A 85 3.41 -0.70 3.36
N GLN A 86 3.08 -1.42 4.43
CA GLN A 86 3.56 -2.80 4.62
C GLN A 86 3.05 -3.75 3.54
N PHE A 87 1.77 -3.63 3.16
CA PHE A 87 1.19 -4.42 2.07
C PHE A 87 1.82 -4.09 0.71
N ALA A 88 2.04 -2.80 0.43
CA ALA A 88 2.72 -2.37 -0.77
C ALA A 88 4.14 -2.96 -0.85
N ILE A 89 4.92 -2.89 0.23
CA ILE A 89 6.28 -3.46 0.28
C ILE A 89 6.25 -4.98 0.10
N PHE A 90 5.35 -5.68 0.79
CA PHE A 90 5.22 -7.12 0.63
C PHE A 90 4.91 -7.51 -0.82
N ALA A 91 3.95 -6.84 -1.44
CA ALA A 91 3.57 -7.12 -2.82
C ALA A 91 4.71 -6.76 -3.79
N MET A 92 5.44 -5.66 -3.58
CA MET A 92 6.61 -5.33 -4.40
C MET A 92 7.70 -6.40 -4.30
N ARG A 93 8.02 -6.87 -3.09
CA ARG A 93 9.05 -7.88 -2.86
C ARG A 93 8.65 -9.25 -3.41
N LYS A 94 7.36 -9.61 -3.31
CA LYS A 94 6.83 -10.88 -3.79
C LYS A 94 6.75 -10.94 -5.32
N TYR A 95 6.22 -9.90 -5.96
CA TYR A 95 5.86 -9.92 -7.39
C TYR A 95 6.88 -9.22 -8.29
N TYR A 96 7.62 -8.24 -7.76
CA TYR A 96 8.55 -7.41 -8.54
C TYR A 96 9.99 -7.37 -7.98
N PRO A 97 10.57 -8.48 -7.52
CA PRO A 97 11.94 -8.47 -7.01
C PRO A 97 12.95 -8.03 -8.08
N HIS A 98 12.70 -8.35 -9.35
CA HIS A 98 13.53 -7.95 -10.49
C HIS A 98 13.53 -6.43 -10.74
N ILE A 99 12.44 -5.72 -10.43
CA ILE A 99 12.41 -4.25 -10.51
C ILE A 99 13.19 -3.66 -9.34
N LEU A 100 13.02 -4.22 -8.14
CA LEU A 100 13.71 -3.73 -6.95
C LEU A 100 15.24 -3.87 -7.07
N ARG A 101 15.70 -5.01 -7.58
CA ARG A 101 17.13 -5.35 -7.79
C ARG A 101 17.73 -4.80 -9.08
N ARG A 102 16.97 -4.07 -9.90
CA ARG A 102 17.45 -3.55 -11.19
C ARG A 102 18.70 -2.68 -10.99
N GLY A 103 19.80 -3.03 -11.65
CA GLY A 103 21.11 -2.40 -11.46
C GLY A 103 22.03 -3.12 -10.47
N GLN A 104 21.57 -4.21 -9.86
CA GLN A 104 22.45 -5.25 -9.32
C GLN A 104 22.85 -6.15 -10.49
N ASP A 105 24.12 -6.49 -10.57
CA ASP A 105 24.73 -7.29 -11.64
C ASP A 105 24.32 -8.77 -11.54
N LEU A 106 23.03 -9.03 -11.71
CA LEU A 106 22.41 -10.36 -11.64
C LEU A 106 22.00 -10.77 -13.04
N SER A 107 22.99 -11.23 -13.80
CA SER A 107 22.79 -11.92 -15.07
C SER A 107 21.95 -13.19 -14.86
N GLY A 108 20.71 -13.17 -15.35
CA GLY A 108 19.87 -14.37 -15.42
C GLY A 108 18.48 -14.15 -14.86
N GLU A 109 17.56 -13.72 -15.73
CA GLU A 109 16.16 -13.96 -15.47
C GLU A 109 15.95 -15.49 -15.47
N THR A 110 15.77 -16.06 -14.29
CA THR A 110 15.57 -17.49 -14.11
C THR A 110 14.20 -17.85 -14.70
N GLU A 111 14.09 -18.99 -15.39
CA GLU A 111 12.87 -19.43 -16.06
C GLU A 111 11.63 -19.47 -15.14
N ALA A 112 11.83 -19.77 -13.86
CA ALA A 112 10.81 -19.66 -12.82
C ALA A 112 10.26 -18.23 -12.67
N GLY A 113 11.09 -17.21 -12.82
CA GLY A 113 10.70 -15.80 -12.81
C GLY A 113 9.81 -15.42 -14.00
N ARG A 114 10.02 -16.03 -15.17
CA ARG A 114 9.15 -15.86 -16.35
C ARG A 114 7.78 -16.50 -16.12
N LEU A 115 7.74 -17.75 -15.66
CA LEU A 115 6.49 -18.47 -15.39
C LEU A 115 5.65 -17.79 -14.30
N ILE A 116 6.29 -17.28 -13.25
CA ILE A 116 5.62 -16.47 -12.22
C ILE A 116 5.02 -15.20 -12.87
N ARG A 117 5.74 -14.54 -13.78
CA ARG A 117 5.26 -13.34 -14.49
C ARG A 117 4.02 -13.63 -15.33
N GLU A 118 4.01 -14.73 -16.08
CA GLU A 118 2.88 -15.14 -16.93
C GLU A 118 1.65 -15.53 -16.11
N ALA A 119 1.82 -16.34 -15.05
CA ALA A 119 0.75 -16.67 -14.12
C ALA A 119 0.17 -15.40 -13.45
N ASN A 120 1.04 -14.45 -13.15
CA ASN A 120 0.68 -13.15 -12.58
C ASN A 120 -0.08 -12.27 -13.58
N ASP A 121 0.23 -12.27 -14.87
CA ASP A 121 -0.51 -11.48 -15.87
C ASP A 121 -1.94 -12.01 -16.05
N ALA A 122 -2.15 -13.32 -15.90
CA ALA A 122 -3.48 -13.91 -15.86
C ALA A 122 -4.29 -13.50 -14.62
N GLU A 123 -3.65 -13.36 -13.45
CA GLU A 123 -4.28 -12.81 -12.25
C GLU A 123 -4.70 -11.35 -12.46
N TYR A 124 -3.82 -10.54 -13.08
CA TYR A 124 -4.11 -9.14 -13.36
C TYR A 124 -5.34 -8.96 -14.26
N LYS A 125 -5.46 -9.76 -15.32
CA LYS A 125 -6.63 -9.70 -16.22
C LYS A 125 -7.93 -9.99 -15.47
N ARG A 126 -7.93 -10.97 -14.56
CA ARG A 126 -9.09 -11.32 -13.73
C ARG A 126 -9.46 -10.22 -12.75
N TRP A 127 -8.47 -9.59 -12.13
CA TRP A 127 -8.72 -8.62 -11.05
C TRP A 127 -8.96 -7.19 -11.52
N ARG A 128 -8.73 -6.88 -12.81
CA ARG A 128 -8.84 -5.52 -13.34
C ARG A 128 -10.21 -4.88 -13.09
N VAL A 129 -11.30 -5.59 -13.39
CA VAL A 129 -12.67 -5.06 -13.26
C VAL A 129 -13.02 -4.80 -11.81
N ALA A 130 -12.74 -5.77 -10.94
CA ALA A 130 -13.08 -5.64 -9.54
C ALA A 130 -12.15 -4.68 -8.78
N ARG A 131 -10.93 -4.41 -9.28
CA ARG A 131 -10.13 -3.25 -8.87
C ARG A 131 -10.84 -1.93 -9.16
N TYR A 132 -11.38 -1.76 -10.36
CA TYR A 132 -12.12 -0.54 -10.72
C TYR A 132 -13.36 -0.38 -9.84
N ALA A 133 -14.12 -1.44 -9.62
CA ALA A 133 -15.27 -1.42 -8.71
C ALA A 133 -14.86 -1.03 -7.29
N LEU A 134 -13.76 -1.59 -6.77
CA LEU A 134 -13.23 -1.25 -5.45
C LEU A 134 -12.76 0.21 -5.37
N GLN A 135 -12.08 0.72 -6.40
CA GLN A 135 -11.65 2.13 -6.46
C GLN A 135 -12.83 3.09 -6.42
N VAL A 136 -13.84 2.83 -7.26
CA VAL A 136 -15.06 3.64 -7.32
C VAL A 136 -15.81 3.56 -6.00
N GLY A 137 -15.93 2.36 -5.42
CA GLY A 137 -16.57 2.16 -4.11
C GLY A 137 -15.86 2.91 -2.98
N LEU A 138 -14.52 2.85 -2.93
CA LEU A 138 -13.73 3.60 -1.95
C LEU A 138 -13.85 5.12 -2.14
N ALA A 139 -13.85 5.60 -3.39
CA ALA A 139 -14.02 7.02 -3.69
C ALA A 139 -15.42 7.53 -3.31
N ALA A 140 -16.46 6.76 -3.65
CA ALA A 140 -17.84 7.07 -3.27
C ALA A 140 -18.03 7.06 -1.75
N LEU A 141 -17.43 6.10 -1.05
CA LEU A 141 -17.47 6.01 0.41
C LEU A 141 -16.75 7.20 1.07
N ALA A 142 -15.58 7.58 0.56
CA ALA A 142 -14.85 8.75 1.05
C ALA A 142 -15.65 10.05 0.85
N LEU A 143 -16.30 10.21 -0.31
CA LEU A 143 -17.20 11.34 -0.57
C LEU A 143 -18.41 11.35 0.37
N ALA A 144 -19.06 10.20 0.57
CA ALA A 144 -20.20 10.10 1.48
C ALA A 144 -19.83 10.45 2.93
N LEU A 145 -18.65 10.03 3.38
CA LEU A 145 -18.13 10.37 4.70
C LEU A 145 -17.81 11.87 4.83
N MET A 146 -17.32 12.53 3.77
CA MET A 146 -17.10 13.98 3.78
C MET A 146 -18.40 14.80 3.84
N VAL A 147 -19.52 14.27 3.33
CA VAL A 147 -20.83 14.95 3.36
C VAL A 147 -21.52 14.80 4.73
N HIS A 148 -21.17 13.77 5.50
CA HIS A 148 -21.78 13.46 6.80
C HIS A 148 -20.93 13.87 8.02
N LEU A 149 -19.70 14.35 7.81
CA LEU A 149 -18.82 14.96 8.82
C LEU A 149 -18.97 16.49 8.82
#